data_AF-A0A819W1I9-F1
#
_entry.id   AF-A0A819W1I9-F1
#
_cell.length_a   1.000
_cell.length_b   1.000
_cell.length_c   1.000
_cell.angle_alpha   90.00
_cell.angle_beta   90.00
_cell.angle_gamma   90.00
#
_symmetry.space_group_name_H-M   'P 1'
#
loop_
_entity.id
_entity.type
_entity.pdbx_description
1 polymer ?
#
loop_
_entity_poly.entity_id
_entity_poly.type
_entity_poly.pdbx_seq_one_letter_code
_entity_poly.pdbx_strand_id
1 'polypeptide(L)'
;TGVIRFLLRDAKETSKLAIIDDQILKQIVLNSNTIHAGLQFESRRVLFLLPIALKTVQAIEALARNDVFPLITSTLASCDVQTNRGIIQNEALIALNIIFMLANAFICEKLKEANSHENIKEFLKQEIQHPEIINNILQLIHLIKKQNNFLTVEQLHEYKPLLENIRISQNCGGRRLIDRTLAVIQNELE
;
A
#
# COMPACT_ATOMS: atom_id res chain seq x y z
N THR A 1 -10.28 -12.61 15.90
CA THR A 1 -11.14 -12.50 14.70
C THR A 1 -12.49 -11.80 14.93
N GLY A 2 -13.10 -11.84 16.12
CA GLY A 2 -14.41 -11.19 16.40
C GLY A 2 -14.41 -9.66 16.38
N VAL A 3 -13.39 -9.00 16.94
CA VAL A 3 -13.31 -7.53 17.07
C VAL A 3 -13.18 -6.84 15.70
N ILE A 4 -12.45 -7.44 14.77
CA ILE A 4 -12.18 -6.89 13.43
C ILE A 4 -13.44 -6.95 12.56
N ARG A 5 -14.19 -8.07 12.61
CA ARG A 5 -15.49 -8.18 11.94
C ARG A 5 -16.51 -7.24 12.56
N PHE A 6 -16.45 -7.01 13.87
CA PHE A 6 -17.33 -6.06 14.55
C PHE A 6 -17.06 -4.62 14.09
N LEU A 7 -15.81 -4.16 14.11
CA LEU A 7 -15.42 -2.81 13.65
C LEU A 7 -15.77 -2.56 12.17
N LEU A 8 -15.60 -3.55 11.29
CA LEU A 8 -15.91 -3.43 9.86
C LEU A 8 -17.39 -3.64 9.51
N ARG A 9 -18.15 -4.36 10.35
CA ARG A 9 -19.59 -4.55 10.17
C ARG A 9 -20.36 -3.33 10.66
N ASP A 10 -20.03 -2.79 11.84
CA ASP A 10 -20.61 -1.53 12.34
C ASP A 10 -20.30 -0.35 11.40
N ALA A 11 -19.10 -0.33 10.82
CA ALA A 11 -18.69 0.62 9.79
C ALA A 11 -19.61 0.66 8.56
N LYS A 12 -19.98 -0.53 8.04
CA LYS A 12 -20.82 -0.67 6.84
C LYS A 12 -22.30 -0.41 7.13
N GLU A 13 -22.78 -0.78 8.31
CA GLU A 13 -24.21 -0.73 8.64
C GLU A 13 -24.66 0.66 9.12
N THR A 14 -23.77 1.53 9.61
CA THR A 14 -24.19 2.78 10.26
C THR A 14 -23.71 4.08 9.61
N SER A 15 -22.91 4.05 8.53
CA SER A 15 -22.16 5.24 8.06
C SER A 15 -21.28 5.91 9.14
N LYS A 16 -21.06 5.25 10.30
CA LYS A 16 -20.28 5.75 11.46
C LYS A 16 -18.87 5.16 11.56
N LEU A 17 -18.22 4.87 10.43
CA LEU A 17 -16.75 4.98 10.41
C LEU A 17 -16.28 6.45 10.38
N ALA A 18 -17.19 7.39 10.69
CA ALA A 18 -16.98 8.81 10.54
C ALA A 18 -15.79 9.33 11.36
N ILE A 19 -15.43 8.68 12.47
CA ILE A 19 -14.27 9.10 13.28
C ILE A 19 -13.72 7.87 14.00
N ILE A 20 -12.63 7.28 13.52
CA ILE A 20 -11.76 6.51 14.42
C ILE A 20 -11.01 7.56 15.23
N ASP A 21 -11.28 7.63 16.53
CA ASP A 21 -10.58 8.55 17.43
C ASP A 21 -9.07 8.35 17.34
N ASP A 22 -8.32 9.45 17.37
CA ASP A 22 -6.85 9.44 17.34
C ASP A 22 -6.28 8.59 18.48
N GLN A 23 -6.93 8.56 19.65
CA GLN A 23 -6.50 7.68 20.74
C GLN A 23 -6.65 6.19 20.38
N ILE A 24 -7.73 5.82 19.69
CA ILE A 24 -7.97 4.45 19.23
C ILE A 24 -6.95 4.09 18.15
N LEU A 25 -6.68 4.98 17.19
CA LEU A 25 -5.66 4.75 16.17
C LEU A 25 -4.27 4.53 16.80
N LYS A 26 -3.87 5.38 17.75
CA LYS A 26 -2.60 5.21 18.49
C LYS A 26 -2.52 3.87 19.19
N GLN A 27 -3.58 3.44 19.85
CA GLN A 27 -3.62 2.13 20.51
C GLN A 27 -3.50 0.98 19.51
N ILE A 28 -4.19 1.05 18.36
CA ILE A 28 -4.08 0.04 17.31
C ILE A 28 -2.64 -0.03 16.79
N VAL A 29 -2.00 1.11 16.54
CA VAL A 29 -0.61 1.21 16.06
C VAL A 29 0.37 0.64 17.08
N LEU A 30 0.27 1.03 18.35
CA LEU A 30 1.09 0.48 19.43
C LEU A 30 0.94 -1.05 19.54
N ASN A 31 -0.29 -1.55 19.48
CA ASN A 31 -0.59 -2.97 19.58
C ASN A 31 -0.22 -3.76 18.30
N SER A 32 -0.09 -3.09 17.16
CA SER A 32 0.36 -3.72 15.90
C SER A 32 1.86 -4.04 15.91
N ASN A 33 2.61 -3.37 16.79
CA ASN A 33 4.03 -3.64 17.05
C ASN A 33 4.23 -4.75 18.09
N THR A 34 3.24 -5.03 18.94
CA THR A 34 3.27 -6.15 19.88
C THR A 34 2.96 -7.45 19.14
N ILE A 35 3.99 -8.28 18.94
CA ILE A 35 3.89 -9.54 18.23
C ILE A 35 3.31 -10.61 19.15
N HIS A 36 2.03 -10.99 18.95
CA HIS A 36 1.54 -12.28 19.44
C HIS A 36 2.07 -13.39 18.51
N ALA A 37 2.84 -14.34 19.06
CA ALA A 37 3.53 -15.38 18.30
C ALA A 37 2.59 -16.22 17.37
N GLY A 38 1.30 -16.32 17.68
CA GLY A 38 0.30 -17.02 16.86
C GLY A 38 -0.54 -16.15 15.92
N LEU A 39 -0.36 -14.83 15.92
CA LEU A 39 -1.14 -13.86 15.13
C LEU A 39 -0.24 -12.88 14.36
N GLN A 40 1.02 -13.25 14.14
CA GLN A 40 1.94 -12.48 13.31
C GLN A 40 1.22 -12.12 12.00
N PHE A 41 1.20 -10.82 11.70
CA PHE A 41 0.55 -10.19 10.55
C PHE A 41 -0.99 -10.06 10.57
N GLU A 42 -1.77 -10.91 11.25
CA GLU A 42 -3.24 -10.74 11.30
C GLU A 42 -3.68 -9.45 12.01
N SER A 43 -2.95 -9.04 13.05
CA SER A 43 -3.18 -7.77 13.74
C SER A 43 -2.93 -6.55 12.84
N ARG A 44 -1.98 -6.67 11.89
CA ARG A 44 -1.64 -5.59 10.95
C ARG A 44 -2.66 -5.45 9.81
N ARG A 45 -3.36 -6.54 9.45
CA ARG A 45 -4.40 -6.50 8.40
C ARG A 45 -5.48 -5.45 8.66
N VAL A 46 -5.80 -5.19 9.93
CA VAL A 46 -6.74 -4.12 10.32
C VAL A 46 -6.31 -2.79 9.73
N LEU A 47 -5.01 -2.45 9.81
CA LEU A 47 -4.46 -1.20 9.31
C LEU A 47 -4.60 -1.06 7.79
N PHE A 48 -4.54 -2.16 7.04
CA PHE A 48 -4.73 -2.16 5.59
C PHE A 48 -6.20 -1.96 5.21
N LEU A 49 -7.12 -2.47 6.04
CA LEU A 49 -8.55 -2.33 5.82
C LEU A 49 -9.06 -0.92 6.15
N LEU A 50 -8.34 -0.14 6.97
CA LEU A 50 -8.74 1.22 7.34
C LEU A 50 -8.81 2.17 6.13
N PRO A 51 -7.75 2.33 5.30
CA PRO A 51 -7.86 3.11 4.06
C PRO A 51 -8.99 2.61 3.14
N ILE A 52 -9.17 1.29 3.06
CA ILE A 52 -10.18 0.63 2.22
C ILE A 52 -11.60 0.96 2.66
N ALA A 53 -11.84 1.03 3.97
CA ALA A 53 -13.16 1.32 4.50
C ALA A 53 -13.47 2.83 4.52
N LEU A 54 -12.47 3.67 4.79
CA LEU A 54 -12.66 5.10 5.06
C LEU A 54 -12.76 5.96 3.79
N LYS A 55 -11.90 5.71 2.78
CA LYS A 55 -11.91 6.34 1.44
C LYS A 55 -12.16 7.87 1.39
N THR A 56 -11.77 8.64 2.41
CA THR A 56 -11.85 10.11 2.42
C THR A 56 -10.49 10.71 2.76
N VAL A 57 -10.18 11.88 2.19
CA VAL A 57 -8.88 12.54 2.40
C VAL A 57 -8.65 12.78 3.90
N GLN A 58 -9.63 13.33 4.62
CA GLN A 58 -9.53 13.64 6.06
C GLN A 58 -9.21 12.41 6.90
N ALA A 59 -9.80 11.26 6.57
CA ALA A 59 -9.52 10.02 7.26
C ALA A 59 -8.11 9.49 6.93
N ILE A 60 -7.67 9.57 5.67
CA ILE A 60 -6.30 9.20 5.30
C ILE A 60 -5.26 10.10 5.99
N GLU A 61 -5.53 11.40 6.12
CA GLU A 61 -4.68 12.31 6.88
C GLU A 61 -4.62 11.94 8.37
N ALA A 62 -5.74 11.50 8.96
CA ALA A 62 -5.74 11.02 10.34
C ALA A 62 -4.89 9.74 10.50
N LEU A 63 -4.94 8.82 9.54
CA LEU A 63 -4.04 7.65 9.53
C LEU A 63 -2.57 8.08 9.42
N ALA A 64 -2.27 9.08 8.58
CA ALA A 64 -0.93 9.62 8.41
C ALA A 64 -0.37 10.28 9.69
N ARG A 65 -1.22 11.02 10.43
CA ARG A 65 -0.85 11.64 11.72
C ARG A 65 -0.57 10.63 12.83
N ASN A 66 -1.04 9.40 12.70
CA ASN A 66 -0.90 8.35 13.68
C ASN A 66 0.11 7.26 13.25
N ASP A 67 1.05 7.58 12.35
CA ASP A 67 2.15 6.69 11.94
C ASP A 67 1.68 5.33 11.39
N VAL A 68 0.52 5.31 10.71
CA VAL A 68 0.01 4.09 10.08
C VAL A 68 0.79 3.76 8.80
N PHE A 69 1.21 4.78 8.03
CA PHE A 69 1.87 4.57 6.73
C PHE A 69 3.15 3.72 6.80
N PRO A 70 4.09 3.96 7.76
CA PRO A 70 5.28 3.10 7.91
C PRO A 70 4.94 1.62 8.06
N LEU A 71 3.85 1.28 8.76
CA LEU A 71 3.43 -0.11 8.96
C LEU A 71 2.86 -0.75 7.69
N ILE A 72 2.15 0.05 6.88
CA ILE A 72 1.63 -0.39 5.58
C ILE A 72 2.79 -0.61 4.60
N THR A 73 3.70 0.35 4.52
CA THR A 73 4.78 0.34 3.53
C THR A 73 5.83 -0.72 3.88
N SER A 74 6.21 -0.85 5.15
CA SER A 74 7.18 -1.87 5.58
C SER A 74 6.65 -3.29 5.40
N THR A 75 5.32 -3.50 5.40
CA THR A 75 4.73 -4.82 5.16
C THR A 75 5.01 -5.32 3.75
N LEU A 76 5.19 -4.43 2.77
CA LEU A 76 5.61 -4.83 1.42
C LEU A 76 7.02 -5.45 1.43
N ALA A 77 7.96 -4.84 2.16
CA ALA A 77 9.37 -5.24 2.18
C ALA A 77 9.70 -6.38 3.18
N SER A 78 8.95 -6.51 4.28
CA SER A 78 9.35 -7.31 5.46
C SER A 78 8.84 -8.76 5.51
N CYS A 79 8.20 -9.25 4.46
CA CYS A 79 7.66 -10.60 4.49
C CYS A 79 8.79 -11.63 4.21
N ASP A 80 9.01 -12.65 5.09
CA ASP A 80 9.83 -13.90 4.88
C ASP A 80 9.11 -15.29 4.59
N VAL A 81 9.51 -16.03 3.55
CA VAL A 81 8.76 -16.82 2.50
C VAL A 81 7.60 -17.77 2.91
N GLN A 82 7.30 -18.03 4.18
CA GLN A 82 6.60 -19.28 4.55
C GLN A 82 5.08 -19.28 4.91
N THR A 83 4.33 -18.18 5.05
CA THR A 83 2.89 -18.25 5.47
C THR A 83 1.97 -17.10 5.01
N ASN A 84 0.91 -17.39 4.21
CA ASN A 84 -0.22 -16.48 3.87
C ASN A 84 0.09 -15.06 3.30
N ARG A 85 1.23 -14.92 2.62
CA ARG A 85 1.94 -13.65 2.39
C ARG A 85 1.38 -12.83 1.25
N GLY A 86 0.99 -13.52 0.18
CA GLY A 86 0.40 -12.88 -0.99
C GLY A 86 -0.86 -12.09 -0.64
N ILE A 87 -1.70 -12.63 0.24
CA ILE A 87 -2.94 -11.94 0.68
C ILE A 87 -2.60 -10.65 1.43
N ILE A 88 -1.66 -10.72 2.37
CA ILE A 88 -1.30 -9.59 3.23
C ILE A 88 -0.59 -8.48 2.43
N GLN A 89 0.34 -8.86 1.55
CA GLN A 89 0.98 -7.92 0.62
C GLN A 89 -0.05 -7.30 -0.33
N ASN A 90 -1.00 -8.10 -0.83
CA ASN A 90 -2.05 -7.60 -1.71
C ASN A 90 -2.96 -6.60 -0.98
N GLU A 91 -3.36 -6.87 0.27
CA GLU A 91 -4.13 -5.92 1.09
C GLU A 91 -3.36 -4.64 1.36
N ALA A 92 -2.05 -4.72 1.65
CA ALA A 92 -1.20 -3.54 1.80
C ALA A 92 -1.10 -2.73 0.49
N LEU A 93 -0.97 -3.39 -0.66
CA LEU A 93 -0.98 -2.71 -1.97
C LEU A 93 -2.32 -2.03 -2.27
N ILE A 94 -3.44 -2.68 -1.97
CA ILE A 94 -4.78 -2.09 -2.14
C ILE A 94 -4.93 -0.86 -1.21
N ALA A 95 -4.45 -0.96 0.03
CA ALA A 95 -4.45 0.16 0.96
C ALA A 95 -3.63 1.34 0.42
N LEU A 96 -2.42 1.08 -0.11
CA LEU A 96 -1.58 2.10 -0.73
C LEU A 96 -2.22 2.71 -1.98
N ASN A 97 -2.86 1.92 -2.83
CA ASN A 97 -3.60 2.43 -3.98
C ASN A 97 -4.66 3.46 -3.55
N ILE A 98 -5.38 3.21 -2.46
CA ILE A 98 -6.37 4.17 -1.95
C ILE A 98 -5.71 5.40 -1.35
N ILE A 99 -4.61 5.23 -0.61
CA ILE A 99 -3.85 6.35 -0.05
C ILE A 99 -3.34 7.26 -1.18
N PHE A 100 -2.71 6.69 -2.21
CA PHE A 100 -2.18 7.47 -3.35
C PHE A 100 -3.26 8.07 -4.25
N MET A 101 -4.42 7.42 -4.37
CA MET A 101 -5.58 7.98 -5.07
C MET A 101 -6.12 9.23 -4.38
N LEU A 102 -5.99 9.31 -3.05
CA LEU A 102 -6.45 10.44 -2.23
C LEU A 102 -5.30 11.34 -1.78
N ALA A 103 -4.08 11.12 -2.31
CA ALA A 103 -2.90 11.82 -1.82
C ALA A 103 -2.94 13.30 -2.19
N ASN A 104 -2.70 14.13 -1.17
CA ASN A 104 -2.38 15.55 -1.28
C ASN A 104 -0.93 15.78 -0.82
N ALA A 105 -0.49 17.05 -0.79
CA ALA A 105 0.88 17.37 -0.38
C ALA A 105 1.26 16.82 1.00
N PHE A 106 0.36 16.90 1.99
CA PHE A 106 0.62 16.38 3.33
C PHE A 106 0.76 14.86 3.35
N ILE A 107 -0.14 14.14 2.67
CA ILE A 107 -0.08 12.68 2.56
C ILE A 107 1.20 12.23 1.85
N CYS A 108 1.60 12.92 0.78
CA CYS A 108 2.85 12.65 0.06
C CYS A 108 4.08 12.79 0.94
N GLU A 109 4.18 13.86 1.74
CA GLU A 109 5.29 14.04 2.69
C GLU A 109 5.31 12.92 3.74
N LYS A 110 4.16 12.55 4.30
CA LYS A 110 4.07 11.44 5.25
C LYS A 110 4.46 10.08 4.64
N LEU A 111 4.15 9.86 3.36
CA LEU A 111 4.58 8.66 2.64
C LEU A 111 6.10 8.65 2.41
N LYS A 112 6.73 9.82 2.17
CA LYS A 112 8.20 9.91 2.07
C LYS A 112 8.87 9.62 3.41
N GLU A 113 8.38 10.22 4.49
CA GLU A 113 8.84 9.93 5.87
C GLU A 113 8.72 8.43 6.20
N ALA A 114 7.68 7.76 5.69
CA ALA A 114 7.45 6.32 5.84
C ALA A 114 8.34 5.43 4.93
N ASN A 115 9.36 5.98 4.28
CA ASN A 115 10.24 5.29 3.33
C ASN A 115 9.47 4.49 2.26
N SER A 116 8.31 5.00 1.83
CA SER A 116 7.42 4.25 0.92
C SER A 116 8.10 3.91 -0.39
N HIS A 117 8.90 4.83 -0.95
CA HIS A 117 9.67 4.60 -2.17
C HIS A 117 10.60 3.38 -2.03
N GLU A 118 11.43 3.33 -0.98
CA GLU A 118 12.38 2.23 -0.75
C GLU A 118 11.65 0.90 -0.51
N ASN A 119 10.55 0.92 0.26
CA ASN A 119 9.77 -0.28 0.53
C ASN A 119 9.10 -0.84 -0.74
N ILE A 120 8.60 0.03 -1.62
CA ILE A 120 8.03 -0.37 -2.91
C ILE A 120 9.13 -0.90 -3.83
N LYS A 121 10.30 -0.26 -3.84
CA LYS A 121 11.46 -0.70 -4.62
C LYS A 121 11.90 -2.09 -4.19
N GLU A 122 12.02 -2.34 -2.89
CA GLU A 122 12.39 -3.65 -2.36
C GLU A 122 11.35 -4.72 -2.68
N PHE A 123 10.07 -4.36 -2.62
CA PHE A 123 9.00 -5.25 -3.04
C PHE A 123 9.09 -5.64 -4.52
N LEU A 124 9.40 -4.70 -5.41
CA LEU A 124 9.57 -4.95 -6.84
C LEU A 124 10.78 -5.83 -7.18
N LYS A 125 11.78 -5.93 -6.29
CA LYS A 125 12.90 -6.88 -6.45
C LYS A 125 12.52 -8.32 -6.14
N GLN A 126 11.39 -8.55 -5.46
CA GLN A 126 10.91 -9.88 -5.14
C GLN A 126 10.36 -10.57 -6.39
N GLU A 127 10.41 -11.91 -6.43
CA GLU A 127 9.77 -12.67 -7.51
C GLU A 127 8.24 -12.67 -7.34
N ILE A 128 7.57 -11.68 -7.96
CA ILE A 128 6.12 -11.54 -7.92
C ILE A 128 5.49 -12.33 -9.07
N GLN A 129 4.81 -13.43 -8.76
CA GLN A 129 4.14 -14.26 -9.76
C GLN A 129 2.60 -14.11 -9.76
N HIS A 130 2.00 -13.60 -8.69
CA HIS A 130 0.54 -13.56 -8.55
C HIS A 130 -0.08 -12.41 -9.38
N PRO A 131 -0.98 -12.69 -10.34
CA PRO A 131 -1.51 -11.67 -11.26
C PRO A 131 -2.19 -10.49 -10.58
N GLU A 132 -2.93 -10.72 -9.50
CA GLU A 132 -3.60 -9.64 -8.76
C GLU A 132 -2.62 -8.68 -8.09
N ILE A 133 -1.53 -9.23 -7.54
CA ILE A 133 -0.48 -8.44 -6.90
C ILE A 133 0.23 -7.59 -7.94
N ILE A 134 0.52 -8.18 -9.11
CA ILE A 134 1.10 -7.47 -10.27
C ILE A 134 0.19 -6.34 -10.72
N ASN A 135 -1.12 -6.57 -10.85
CA ASN A 135 -2.06 -5.51 -11.22
C ASN A 135 -2.08 -4.38 -10.19
N ASN A 136 -2.09 -4.71 -8.89
CA ASN A 136 -2.16 -3.73 -7.82
C ASN A 136 -0.88 -2.90 -7.70
N ILE A 137 0.31 -3.49 -7.91
CA ILE A 137 1.56 -2.73 -7.90
C ILE A 137 1.69 -1.82 -9.14
N LEU A 138 1.21 -2.26 -10.31
CA LEU A 138 1.22 -1.41 -11.51
C LEU A 138 0.24 -0.23 -11.37
N GLN A 139 -0.94 -0.45 -10.78
CA GLN A 139 -1.85 0.63 -10.42
C GLN A 139 -1.19 1.62 -9.45
N LEU A 140 -0.47 1.12 -8.45
CA LEU A 140 0.23 1.94 -7.47
C LEU A 140 1.27 2.84 -8.13
N ILE A 141 2.09 2.28 -9.02
CA ILE A 141 3.10 3.04 -9.76
C ILE A 141 2.44 4.12 -10.63
N HIS A 142 1.31 3.81 -11.29
CA HIS A 142 0.58 4.79 -12.07
C HIS A 142 0.03 5.94 -11.20
N LEU A 143 -0.46 5.64 -10.01
CA LEU A 143 -0.94 6.65 -9.06
C LEU A 143 0.20 7.49 -8.50
N ILE A 144 1.32 6.87 -8.15
CA ILE A 144 2.56 7.56 -7.75
C ILE A 144 3.00 8.55 -8.82
N LYS A 145 2.99 8.14 -10.09
CA LYS A 145 3.37 9.00 -11.21
C LYS A 145 2.46 10.21 -11.38
N LYS A 146 1.18 10.11 -11.04
CA LYS A 146 0.26 11.26 -11.03
C LYS A 146 0.57 12.26 -9.92
N GLN A 147 1.31 11.84 -8.90
CA GLN A 147 1.77 12.70 -7.82
C GLN A 147 3.12 13.32 -8.21
N ASN A 148 3.08 14.43 -8.95
CA ASN A 148 4.27 15.10 -9.52
C ASN A 148 5.39 15.40 -8.50
N ASN A 149 5.08 15.47 -7.20
CA ASN A 149 6.03 15.82 -6.16
C ASN A 149 6.46 14.63 -5.28
N PHE A 150 6.05 13.40 -5.62
CA PHE A 150 6.32 12.24 -4.78
C PHE A 150 7.69 11.60 -5.06
N LEU A 151 8.04 11.38 -6.33
CA LEU A 151 9.34 10.86 -6.76
C LEU A 151 10.16 11.94 -7.45
N THR A 152 11.49 11.88 -7.30
CA THR A 152 12.40 12.61 -8.19
C THR A 152 12.55 11.90 -9.55
N VAL A 153 13.12 12.59 -10.53
CA VAL A 153 13.40 12.02 -11.86
C VAL A 153 14.36 10.84 -11.74
N GLU A 154 15.39 10.95 -10.90
CA GLU A 154 16.35 9.87 -10.63
C GLU A 154 15.66 8.65 -10.03
N GLN A 155 14.75 8.87 -9.08
CA GLN A 155 13.96 7.80 -8.48
C GLN A 155 13.01 7.14 -9.47
N LEU A 156 12.48 7.87 -10.46
CA LEU A 156 11.68 7.29 -11.55
C LEU A 156 12.52 6.39 -12.46
N HIS A 157 13.77 6.78 -12.76
CA HIS A 157 14.70 5.95 -13.52
C HIS A 157 14.98 4.60 -12.86
N GLU A 158 15.01 4.54 -11.53
CA GLU A 158 15.21 3.29 -10.78
C GLU A 158 14.06 2.27 -10.97
N TYR A 159 12.83 2.73 -11.23
CA TYR A 159 11.67 1.84 -11.40
C TYR A 159 11.66 1.11 -12.74
N LYS A 160 12.24 1.71 -13.78
CA LYS A 160 12.21 1.16 -15.15
C LYS A 160 12.80 -0.26 -15.23
N PRO A 161 14.05 -0.53 -14.81
CA PRO A 161 14.61 -1.87 -14.89
C PRO A 161 13.88 -2.87 -13.98
N LEU A 162 13.30 -2.40 -12.86
CA LEU A 162 12.54 -3.26 -11.95
C LEU A 162 11.22 -3.74 -12.58
N LEU A 163 10.52 -2.83 -13.26
CA LEU A 163 9.28 -3.14 -13.99
C LEU A 163 9.52 -4.08 -15.18
N GLU A 164 10.62 -3.91 -15.89
CA GLU A 164 11.02 -4.79 -17.00
C GLU A 164 11.31 -6.22 -16.53
N ASN A 165 11.75 -6.39 -15.28
CA ASN A 165 12.04 -7.68 -14.66
C ASN A 165 10.80 -8.42 -14.13
N ILE A 166 9.61 -7.78 -14.07
CA ILE A 166 8.38 -8.44 -13.63
C ILE A 166 7.96 -9.50 -14.65
N ARG A 167 8.07 -10.77 -14.26
CA ARG A 167 7.66 -11.91 -15.09
C ARG A 167 6.15 -12.12 -15.02
N ILE A 168 5.42 -11.59 -16.01
CA ILE A 168 4.00 -11.86 -16.19
C ILE A 168 3.81 -13.13 -17.00
N SER A 169 3.05 -14.11 -16.48
CA SER A 169 2.62 -15.25 -17.30
C SER A 169 1.84 -14.74 -18.52
N GLN A 170 2.15 -15.21 -19.72
CA GLN A 170 1.61 -14.66 -20.99
C GLN A 170 0.07 -14.66 -21.10
N ASN A 171 -0.64 -15.31 -20.17
CA ASN A 171 -2.09 -15.51 -20.18
C ASN A 171 -2.91 -14.46 -19.40
N CYS A 172 -2.28 -13.47 -18.77
CA CYS A 172 -3.00 -12.41 -18.06
C CYS A 172 -2.74 -11.04 -18.71
N GLY A 173 -3.78 -10.20 -18.82
CA GLY A 173 -3.74 -8.86 -19.42
C GLY A 173 -2.76 -7.86 -18.80
N GLY A 174 -1.92 -8.29 -17.85
CA GLY A 174 -0.93 -7.48 -17.16
C GLY A 174 0.22 -7.01 -18.04
N ARG A 175 0.58 -7.70 -19.13
CA ARG A 175 1.67 -7.24 -20.02
C ARG A 175 1.35 -5.88 -20.66
N ARG A 176 0.10 -5.67 -21.10
CA ARG A 176 -0.37 -4.38 -21.62
C ARG A 176 -0.31 -3.26 -20.58
N LEU A 177 -0.52 -3.58 -19.29
CA LEU A 177 -0.39 -2.61 -18.21
C LEU A 177 1.08 -2.27 -17.93
N ILE A 178 1.99 -3.25 -17.96
CA ILE A 178 3.43 -3.00 -17.89
C ILE A 178 3.85 -2.08 -19.03
N ASP A 179 3.54 -2.44 -20.28
CA ASP A 179 4.00 -1.69 -21.44
C ASP A 179 3.46 -0.23 -21.41
N ARG A 180 2.21 -0.03 -20.97
CA ARG A 180 1.66 1.31 -20.74
C ARG A 180 2.38 2.06 -19.61
N THR A 181 2.70 1.38 -18.52
CA THR A 181 3.38 1.99 -17.38
C THR A 181 4.82 2.38 -17.76
N LEU A 182 5.52 1.51 -18.48
CA LEU A 182 6.87 1.76 -19.01
C LEU A 182 6.87 2.90 -20.02
N ALA A 183 5.91 2.94 -20.96
CA ALA A 183 5.79 4.05 -21.92
C ALA A 183 5.54 5.39 -21.21
N VAL A 184 4.72 5.38 -20.16
CA VAL A 184 4.44 6.56 -19.35
C VAL A 184 5.66 7.03 -18.56
N ILE A 185 6.53 6.12 -18.10
CA ILE A 185 7.81 6.48 -17.47
C ILE A 185 8.77 7.02 -18.52
N GLN A 186 8.90 6.36 -19.68
CA GLN A 186 9.81 6.76 -20.75
C GLN A 186 9.57 8.20 -21.23
N ASN A 187 8.32 8.62 -21.39
CA ASN A 187 7.97 9.98 -21.83
C ASN A 187 8.36 11.09 -20.84
N GLU A 188 8.60 10.79 -19.57
CA GLU A 188 9.01 11.79 -18.55
C GLU A 188 10.54 11.88 -18.43
N LEU A 189 11.26 10.97 -19.06
CA LEU A 189 12.72 10.88 -19.04
C LEU A 189 13.36 11.50 -20.31
N GLU A 190 12.54 11.88 -21.28
CA GLU A 190 12.90 12.52 -22.55
C GLU A 190 12.62 14.02 -22.51
#